data_AF-A0A9X2G8V1-F1
#
_entry.id   AF-A0A9X2G8V1-F1
#
_cell.length_a   1.000
_cell.length_b   1.000
_cell.length_c   1.000
_cell.angle_alpha   90.00
_cell.angle_beta   90.00
_cell.angle_gamma   90.00
#
_symmetry.space_group_name_H-M   'P 1'
#
loop_
_entity.id
_entity.type
_entity.pdbx_description
1 polymer ?
#
loop_
_entity_poly.entity_id
_entity_poly.type
_entity_poly.pdbx_seq_one_letter_code
_entity_poly.pdbx_strand_id
1 'polypeptide(L)'
;MEYWRDSIESPKWKGFERMFLFGTPERAAARAERRRLKEERAAQRARQRIPSHQERLVTAAGISSVNLVCHRDTFVFIQDADVVLRQRVRLPAAGDETLIKVPLSGPNLVRVLTTLRSICNDPFRNSGDQAVATRIYRAVAQIVDTVDRAATSGTPVPDILLDDRVGSVEAVPPTDAA
;
A
#
# COMPACT_ATOMS: atom_id res chain seq x y z
N MET A 1 86.53 44.09 0.41
CA MET A 1 85.52 43.32 -0.35
C MET A 1 86.17 41.97 -0.68
N GLU A 2 86.35 41.01 0.23
CA GLU A 2 85.34 40.29 1.04
C GLU A 2 84.11 39.96 0.17
N TYR A 3 83.63 38.73 -0.02
CA TYR A 3 83.71 37.52 0.82
C TYR A 3 83.22 36.31 -0.02
N TRP A 4 83.93 35.19 0.09
CA TRP A 4 83.54 33.77 0.01
C TRP A 4 82.43 33.20 -0.93
N ARG A 5 82.84 32.14 -1.64
CA ARG A 5 82.00 31.01 -2.06
C ARG A 5 81.52 30.24 -0.81
N ASP A 6 80.21 30.11 -0.64
CA ASP A 6 79.54 29.02 0.09
C ASP A 6 78.34 28.62 -0.77
N SER A 7 78.32 27.44 -1.38
CA SER A 7 77.88 26.17 -0.81
C SER A 7 76.51 26.22 -0.11
N ILE A 8 75.55 25.58 -0.78
CA ILE A 8 74.54 24.70 -0.18
C ILE A 8 73.52 25.38 0.74
N GLU A 9 72.32 25.61 0.22
CA GLU A 9 71.15 24.90 0.75
C GLU A 9 69.96 25.03 -0.22
N SER A 10 69.66 23.93 -0.92
CA SER A 10 68.36 23.72 -1.53
C SER A 10 67.29 23.84 -0.45
N PRO A 11 66.18 24.59 -0.67
CA PRO A 11 65.03 24.50 0.21
C PRO A 11 64.52 23.06 0.13
N LYS A 12 64.79 22.31 1.19
CA LYS A 12 64.29 20.96 1.42
C LYS A 12 62.77 21.06 1.37
N TRP A 13 62.18 20.54 0.31
CA TRP A 13 60.75 20.24 0.21
C TRP A 13 60.42 19.21 1.29
N LYS A 14 60.21 19.66 2.52
CA LYS A 14 59.76 18.84 3.63
C LYS A 14 58.38 19.32 4.04
N GLY A 15 57.38 18.51 3.70
CA GLY A 15 56.14 18.46 4.45
C GLY A 15 55.13 19.57 4.16
N PHE A 16 54.68 19.69 2.91
CA PHE A 16 53.25 19.94 2.74
C PHE A 16 52.59 18.58 2.62
N GLU A 17 52.20 18.08 3.79
CA GLU A 17 51.29 16.95 3.93
C GLU A 17 50.15 17.10 2.92
N ARG A 18 49.80 15.95 2.33
CA ARG A 18 48.61 15.70 1.53
C ARG A 18 47.36 15.99 2.38
N MET A 19 47.14 17.25 2.71
CA MET A 19 45.90 17.73 3.28
C MET A 19 44.96 17.92 2.09
N PHE A 20 43.79 17.29 2.17
CA PHE A 20 42.74 17.30 1.14
C PHE A 20 43.02 16.38 -0.06
N LEU A 21 42.57 15.11 0.01
CA LEU A 21 41.86 14.47 -1.13
C LEU A 21 41.32 13.06 -0.85
N PHE A 22 41.57 12.48 0.33
CA PHE A 22 40.91 11.23 0.70
C PHE A 22 40.07 11.50 1.94
N GLY A 23 38.75 11.60 1.76
CA GLY A 23 37.83 11.52 2.89
C GLY A 23 38.19 10.29 3.70
N THR A 24 38.43 10.46 5.00
CA THR A 24 38.83 9.36 5.87
C THR A 24 37.87 8.18 5.68
N PRO A 25 38.35 6.92 5.72
CA PRO A 25 37.48 5.74 5.61
C PRO A 25 36.33 5.80 6.63
N GLU A 26 36.56 6.44 7.77
CA GLU A 26 35.57 6.77 8.80
C GLU A 26 34.45 7.72 8.31
N ARG A 27 34.76 8.75 7.51
CA ARG A 27 33.76 9.62 6.87
C ARG A 27 32.98 8.90 5.79
N ALA A 28 33.61 7.96 5.07
CA ALA A 28 32.92 7.12 4.09
C ALA A 28 31.97 6.13 4.76
N ALA A 29 32.40 5.48 5.85
CA ALA A 29 31.58 4.60 6.68
C ALA A 29 30.39 5.34 7.31
N ALA A 30 30.62 6.52 7.90
CA ALA A 30 29.56 7.35 8.48
C ALA A 30 28.52 7.82 7.43
N ARG A 31 28.95 8.07 6.18
CA ARG A 31 28.03 8.39 5.07
C ARG A 31 27.21 7.18 4.63
N ALA A 32 27.82 6.00 4.56
CA ALA A 32 27.13 4.76 4.23
C ALA A 32 26.07 4.40 5.29
N GLU A 33 26.40 4.54 6.56
CA GLU A 33 25.48 4.29 7.67
C GLU A 33 24.31 5.27 7.68
N ARG A 34 24.58 6.57 7.49
CA ARG A 34 23.52 7.59 7.33
C ARG A 34 22.61 7.30 6.14
N ARG A 35 23.16 6.75 5.04
CA ARG A 35 22.38 6.36 3.86
C ARG A 35 21.47 5.17 4.17
N ARG A 36 21.98 4.13 4.82
CA ARG A 36 21.19 2.97 5.28
C ARG A 36 20.06 3.38 6.20
N LEU A 37 20.35 4.14 7.26
CA LEU A 37 19.34 4.64 8.20
C LEU A 37 18.29 5.51 7.49
N LYS A 38 18.69 6.30 6.50
CA LYS A 38 17.77 7.11 5.70
C LYS A 38 16.88 6.23 4.80
N GLU A 39 17.44 5.20 4.18
CA GLU A 39 16.73 4.22 3.35
C GLU A 39 15.75 3.39 4.17
N GLU A 40 16.16 2.90 5.35
CA GLU A 40 15.29 2.17 6.29
C GLU A 40 14.14 3.04 6.79
N ARG A 41 14.42 4.29 7.20
CA ARG A 41 13.38 5.24 7.60
C ARG A 41 12.43 5.57 6.44
N ALA A 42 12.96 5.71 5.23
CA ALA A 42 12.15 5.94 4.03
C ALA A 42 11.27 4.73 3.71
N ALA A 43 11.81 3.51 3.80
CA ALA A 43 11.06 2.26 3.61
C ALA A 43 9.99 2.09 4.69
N GLN A 44 10.29 2.40 5.95
CA GLN A 44 9.32 2.36 7.04
C GLN A 44 8.19 3.37 6.83
N ARG A 45 8.52 4.62 6.44
CA ARG A 45 7.50 5.63 6.09
C ARG A 45 6.66 5.20 4.90
N ALA A 46 7.27 4.58 3.89
CA ALA A 46 6.54 4.06 2.74
C ALA A 46 5.55 2.95 3.15
N ARG A 47 5.96 2.05 4.06
CA ARG A 47 5.08 0.99 4.61
C ARG A 47 3.93 1.53 5.45
N GLN A 48 4.13 2.64 6.15
CA GLN A 48 3.11 3.27 7.00
C GLN A 48 2.20 4.26 6.25
N ARG A 49 2.51 4.57 5.00
CA ARG A 49 1.75 5.55 4.23
C ARG A 49 0.44 4.93 3.74
N ILE A 50 -0.68 5.55 4.08
CA ILE A 50 -1.99 5.20 3.52
C ILE A 50 -2.04 5.68 2.06
N PRO A 51 -2.29 4.78 1.08
CA PRO A 51 -2.44 5.19 -0.31
C PRO A 51 -3.60 6.16 -0.51
N SER A 52 -3.41 7.13 -1.41
CA SER A 52 -4.46 8.05 -1.84
C SER A 52 -5.54 7.31 -2.64
N HIS A 53 -6.73 7.91 -2.78
CA HIS A 53 -7.77 7.35 -3.64
C HIS A 53 -7.28 7.16 -5.08
N GLN A 54 -6.55 8.14 -5.63
CA GLN A 54 -6.03 8.07 -6.99
C GLN A 54 -5.04 6.92 -7.20
N GLU A 55 -4.15 6.68 -6.23
CA GLU A 55 -3.21 5.55 -6.29
C GLU A 55 -3.93 4.19 -6.23
N ARG A 56 -5.02 4.10 -5.47
CA ARG A 56 -5.88 2.90 -5.48
C ARG A 56 -6.53 2.68 -6.83
N LEU A 57 -7.01 3.72 -7.49
CA LEU A 57 -7.59 3.59 -8.84
C LEU A 57 -6.55 3.07 -9.84
N VAL A 58 -5.33 3.62 -9.82
CA VAL A 58 -4.23 3.15 -10.70
C VAL A 58 -3.88 1.70 -10.40
N THR A 59 -3.81 1.32 -9.12
CA THR A 59 -3.50 -0.06 -8.72
C THR A 59 -4.62 -1.02 -9.13
N ALA A 60 -5.88 -0.66 -8.87
CA ALA A 60 -7.04 -1.44 -9.26
C ALA A 60 -7.12 -1.66 -10.77
N ALA A 61 -6.81 -0.64 -11.59
CA ALA A 61 -6.81 -0.76 -13.05
C ALA A 61 -5.84 -1.83 -13.58
N GLY A 62 -4.76 -2.13 -12.84
CA GLY A 62 -3.80 -3.18 -13.17
C GLY A 62 -4.20 -4.58 -12.72
N ILE A 63 -5.25 -4.75 -11.91
CA ILE A 63 -5.72 -6.05 -11.45
C ILE A 63 -6.47 -6.75 -12.58
N SER A 64 -6.01 -7.93 -12.98
CA SER A 64 -6.66 -8.72 -14.04
C SER A 64 -8.06 -9.18 -13.61
N SER A 65 -8.16 -9.80 -12.44
CA SER A 65 -9.42 -10.28 -11.87
C SER A 65 -9.29 -10.44 -10.35
N VAL A 66 -10.38 -10.20 -9.64
CA VAL A 66 -10.57 -10.51 -8.21
C VAL A 66 -12.04 -10.85 -7.98
N ASN A 67 -12.35 -11.69 -6.99
CA ASN A 67 -13.74 -11.92 -6.65
C ASN A 67 -14.17 -11.09 -5.43
N LEU A 68 -15.35 -10.50 -5.52
CA LEU A 68 -16.06 -9.95 -4.37
C LEU A 68 -17.04 -10.99 -3.87
N VAL A 69 -16.83 -11.47 -2.64
CA VAL A 69 -17.70 -12.42 -1.94
C VAL A 69 -18.53 -11.64 -0.94
N CYS A 70 -19.84 -11.54 -1.16
CA CYS A 70 -20.72 -10.70 -0.35
C CYS A 70 -22.17 -11.19 -0.43
N HIS A 71 -23.05 -10.67 0.44
CA HIS A 71 -24.48 -10.91 0.32
C HIS A 71 -25.01 -10.34 -1.00
N ARG A 72 -26.04 -10.99 -1.58
CA ARG A 72 -26.64 -10.57 -2.85
C ARG A 72 -27.05 -9.09 -2.86
N ASP A 73 -27.74 -8.66 -1.81
CA ASP A 73 -28.21 -7.27 -1.68
C ASP A 73 -27.07 -6.27 -1.59
N THR A 74 -25.92 -6.65 -1.02
CA THR A 74 -24.72 -5.80 -0.99
C THR A 74 -24.21 -5.54 -2.39
N PHE A 75 -24.23 -6.53 -3.28
CA PHE A 75 -23.82 -6.32 -4.66
C PHE A 75 -24.88 -5.56 -5.47
N VAL A 76 -26.16 -5.80 -5.22
CA VAL A 76 -27.26 -5.03 -5.83
C VAL A 76 -27.12 -3.54 -5.49
N PHE A 77 -26.81 -3.19 -4.25
CA PHE A 77 -26.53 -1.80 -3.84
C PHE A 77 -25.44 -1.15 -4.71
N ILE A 78 -24.36 -1.87 -5.03
CA ILE A 78 -23.28 -1.39 -5.89
C ILE A 78 -23.77 -1.18 -7.33
N GLN A 79 -24.53 -2.13 -7.88
CA GLN A 79 -25.07 -2.04 -9.24
C GLN A 79 -26.10 -0.92 -9.36
N ASP A 80 -26.89 -0.69 -8.33
CA ASP A 80 -27.91 0.35 -8.33
C ASP A 80 -27.31 1.75 -8.35
N ALA A 81 -26.13 1.90 -7.76
CA ALA A 81 -25.36 3.13 -7.81
C ALA A 81 -24.57 3.35 -9.11
N ASP A 82 -24.38 2.31 -9.95
CA ASP A 82 -23.63 2.42 -11.20
C ASP A 82 -24.26 1.58 -12.33
N VAL A 83 -24.92 2.28 -13.27
CA VAL A 83 -25.61 1.68 -14.42
C VAL A 83 -24.70 0.80 -15.29
N VAL A 84 -23.42 1.13 -15.42
CA VAL A 84 -22.49 0.35 -16.26
C VAL A 84 -22.09 -0.92 -15.55
N LEU A 85 -21.91 -0.90 -14.22
CA LEU A 85 -21.71 -2.13 -13.43
C LEU A 85 -22.94 -3.03 -13.50
N ARG A 86 -24.15 -2.47 -13.44
CA ARG A 86 -25.40 -3.22 -13.64
C ARG A 86 -25.47 -3.90 -15.01
N GLN A 87 -24.93 -3.27 -16.05
CA GLN A 87 -24.91 -3.82 -17.41
C GLN A 87 -23.82 -4.87 -17.63
N ARG A 88 -22.62 -4.64 -17.09
CA ARG A 88 -21.42 -5.45 -17.38
C ARG A 88 -21.23 -6.62 -16.45
N VAL A 89 -21.68 -6.51 -15.20
CA VAL A 89 -21.49 -7.56 -14.20
C VAL A 89 -22.81 -8.29 -14.02
N ARG A 90 -22.79 -9.61 -14.21
CA ARG A 90 -23.97 -10.45 -13.98
C ARG A 90 -23.86 -11.06 -12.59
N LEU A 91 -24.95 -10.93 -11.85
CA LEU A 91 -25.12 -11.68 -10.61
C LEU A 91 -25.23 -13.17 -10.94
N PRO A 92 -24.62 -14.06 -10.13
CA PRO A 92 -24.92 -15.48 -10.19
C PRO A 92 -26.44 -15.72 -10.06
N ALA A 93 -26.91 -16.81 -10.67
CA ALA A 93 -28.28 -17.27 -10.48
C ALA A 93 -28.57 -17.38 -8.97
N ALA A 94 -29.79 -17.04 -8.57
CA ALA A 94 -30.19 -17.21 -7.18
C ALA A 94 -30.15 -18.72 -6.86
N GLY A 95 -29.24 -19.11 -5.98
CA GLY A 95 -29.20 -20.42 -5.35
C GLY A 95 -29.52 -20.29 -3.86
N ASP A 96 -29.41 -21.39 -3.12
CA ASP A 96 -29.64 -21.40 -1.66
C ASP A 96 -28.51 -20.70 -0.87
N GLU A 97 -27.42 -20.31 -1.53
CA GLU A 97 -26.30 -19.59 -0.92
C GLU A 97 -26.64 -18.10 -0.69
N THR A 98 -26.50 -17.65 0.56
CA THR A 98 -26.70 -16.25 0.96
C THR A 98 -25.57 -15.34 0.48
N LEU A 99 -24.36 -15.89 0.30
CA LEU A 99 -23.21 -15.20 -0.23
C LEU A 99 -23.03 -15.56 -1.71
N ILE A 100 -22.78 -14.54 -2.52
CA ILE A 100 -22.45 -14.68 -3.93
C ILE A 100 -20.99 -14.34 -4.16
N LYS A 101 -20.38 -15.02 -5.12
CA LYS A 101 -19.02 -14.74 -5.60
C LYS A 101 -19.10 -14.03 -6.94
N VAL A 102 -18.69 -12.76 -6.98
CA VAL A 102 -18.78 -11.93 -8.18
C VAL A 102 -17.39 -11.59 -8.73
N PRO A 103 -17.03 -12.06 -9.93
CA PRO A 103 -15.75 -11.72 -10.54
C PRO A 103 -15.73 -10.26 -11.02
N LEU A 104 -14.71 -9.51 -10.62
CA LEU A 104 -14.49 -8.12 -10.98
C LEU A 104 -13.13 -7.96 -11.64
N SER A 105 -13.12 -7.37 -12.83
CA SER A 105 -11.90 -6.92 -13.50
C SER A 105 -11.42 -5.59 -12.93
N GLY A 106 -10.17 -5.22 -13.22
CA GLY A 106 -9.60 -3.93 -12.82
C GLY A 106 -10.46 -2.71 -13.18
N PRO A 107 -10.98 -2.57 -14.42
CA PRO A 107 -11.91 -1.51 -14.77
C PRO A 107 -13.20 -1.53 -13.94
N ASN A 108 -13.75 -2.70 -13.60
CA ASN A 108 -14.91 -2.79 -12.72
C ASN A 108 -14.56 -2.32 -11.30
N LEU A 109 -13.39 -2.68 -10.77
CA LEU A 109 -12.92 -2.21 -9.46
C LEU A 109 -12.74 -0.70 -9.40
N VAL A 110 -12.19 -0.09 -10.46
CA VAL A 110 -12.07 1.38 -10.56
C VAL A 110 -13.45 2.02 -10.41
N ARG A 111 -14.46 1.51 -11.12
CA ARG A 111 -15.83 2.01 -11.01
C ARG A 111 -16.41 1.82 -9.61
N VAL A 112 -16.24 0.63 -9.02
CA VAL A 112 -16.68 0.36 -7.64
C VAL A 112 -16.05 1.37 -6.66
N LEU A 113 -14.74 1.59 -6.72
CA LEU A 113 -14.05 2.54 -5.86
C LEU A 113 -14.53 3.97 -6.06
N THR A 114 -14.70 4.43 -7.31
CA THR A 114 -15.17 5.78 -7.62
C THR A 114 -16.61 5.99 -7.15
N THR A 115 -17.51 5.05 -7.46
CA THR A 115 -18.93 5.12 -7.07
C THR A 115 -19.09 5.14 -5.57
N LEU A 116 -18.44 4.22 -4.85
CA LEU A 116 -18.52 4.17 -3.39
C LEU A 116 -17.89 5.42 -2.75
N ARG A 117 -16.78 5.93 -3.29
CA ARG A 117 -16.17 7.17 -2.81
C ARG A 117 -17.11 8.35 -2.97
N SER A 118 -17.87 8.42 -4.07
CA SER A 118 -18.89 9.45 -4.27
C SER A 118 -19.97 9.36 -3.20
N ILE A 119 -20.51 8.16 -2.95
CA ILE A 119 -21.55 7.94 -1.93
C ILE A 119 -21.04 8.31 -0.53
N CYS A 120 -19.80 7.90 -0.19
CA CYS A 120 -19.20 8.21 1.12
C CYS A 120 -19.06 9.71 1.39
N ASN A 121 -18.90 10.53 0.35
CA ASN A 121 -18.66 11.97 0.48
C ASN A 121 -19.88 12.83 0.11
N ASP A 122 -21.02 12.22 -0.22
CA ASP A 122 -22.24 12.94 -0.58
C ASP A 122 -22.97 13.39 0.70
N PRO A 123 -23.02 14.70 1.00
CA PRO A 123 -23.64 15.22 2.22
C PRO A 123 -25.17 15.07 2.23
N PHE A 124 -25.79 14.81 1.08
CA PHE A 124 -27.25 14.65 0.96
C PHE A 124 -27.70 13.19 1.02
N ARG A 125 -26.76 12.25 1.09
CA ARG A 125 -27.06 10.82 1.22
C ARG A 125 -27.44 10.47 2.65
N ASN A 126 -28.36 9.52 2.83
CA ASN A 126 -28.68 9.01 4.16
C ASN A 126 -27.46 8.27 4.77
N SER A 127 -27.39 8.29 6.11
CA SER A 127 -26.26 7.71 6.85
C SER A 127 -26.12 6.20 6.69
N GLY A 128 -27.22 5.48 6.44
CA GLY A 128 -27.21 4.03 6.19
C GLY A 128 -26.44 3.68 4.91
N ASP A 129 -26.77 4.34 3.80
CA ASP A 129 -26.08 4.15 2.52
C ASP A 129 -24.61 4.55 2.61
N GLN A 130 -24.30 5.64 3.32
CA GLN A 130 -22.91 6.05 3.57
C GLN A 130 -22.15 4.98 4.37
N ALA A 131 -22.78 4.37 5.38
CA ALA A 131 -22.16 3.32 6.19
C ALA A 131 -21.89 2.06 5.35
N VAL A 132 -22.87 1.61 4.56
CA VAL A 132 -22.71 0.49 3.62
C VAL A 132 -21.60 0.78 2.63
N ALA A 133 -21.63 1.95 1.98
CA ALA A 133 -20.60 2.33 1.00
C ALA A 133 -19.20 2.41 1.64
N THR A 134 -19.10 2.93 2.86
CA THR A 134 -17.83 3.03 3.59
C THR A 134 -17.28 1.64 3.91
N ARG A 135 -18.11 0.70 4.37
CA ARG A 135 -17.69 -0.67 4.68
C ARG A 135 -17.16 -1.40 3.45
N ILE A 136 -17.87 -1.29 2.32
CA ILE A 136 -17.47 -1.89 1.05
C ILE A 136 -16.18 -1.24 0.55
N TYR A 137 -16.13 0.11 0.52
CA TYR A 137 -14.96 0.85 0.05
C TYR A 137 -13.70 0.47 0.83
N ARG A 138 -13.80 0.36 2.16
CA ARG A 138 -12.67 -0.02 3.02
C ARG A 138 -12.17 -1.44 2.74
N ALA A 139 -13.07 -2.40 2.53
CA ALA A 139 -12.67 -3.77 2.19
C ALA A 139 -11.92 -3.84 0.86
N VAL A 140 -12.47 -3.20 -0.17
CA VAL A 140 -11.85 -3.15 -1.50
C VAL A 140 -10.52 -2.43 -1.42
N ALA A 141 -10.47 -1.28 -0.75
CA ALA A 141 -9.25 -0.50 -0.55
C ALA A 141 -8.16 -1.31 0.16
N GLN A 142 -8.51 -2.07 1.21
CA GLN A 142 -7.57 -2.89 1.96
C GLN A 142 -6.91 -3.94 1.06
N ILE A 143 -7.68 -4.63 0.21
CA ILE A 143 -7.12 -5.62 -0.72
C ILE A 143 -6.29 -4.95 -1.82
N VAL A 144 -6.76 -3.82 -2.37
CA VAL A 144 -5.98 -3.07 -3.38
C VAL A 144 -4.66 -2.55 -2.79
N ASP A 145 -4.66 -2.14 -1.53
CA ASP A 145 -3.47 -1.63 -0.85
C ASP A 145 -2.40 -2.71 -0.59
N THR A 146 -2.74 -4.01 -0.69
CA THR A 146 -1.75 -5.11 -0.58
C THR A 146 -1.06 -5.45 -1.90
N VAL A 147 -1.57 -4.94 -3.03
CA VAL A 147 -1.05 -5.29 -4.36
C VAL A 147 0.29 -4.60 -4.62
N ASP A 148 1.34 -5.41 -4.77
CA ASP A 148 2.65 -4.93 -5.22
C ASP A 148 2.71 -4.86 -6.75
N ARG A 149 2.68 -3.64 -7.28
CA ARG A 149 2.76 -3.37 -8.73
C ARG A 149 4.14 -3.67 -9.34
N ALA A 150 5.19 -3.79 -8.52
CA ALA A 150 6.54 -4.08 -8.99
C ALA A 150 6.84 -5.58 -9.05
N ALA A 151 5.95 -6.43 -8.51
CA ALA A 151 6.14 -7.88 -8.52
C ALA A 151 6.18 -8.42 -9.95
N THR A 152 7.29 -9.09 -10.31
CA THR A 152 7.54 -9.62 -11.67
C THR A 152 6.84 -10.97 -11.91
N SER A 153 6.50 -11.68 -10.83
CA SER A 153 5.57 -12.81 -10.82
C SER A 153 4.75 -12.71 -9.53
N GLY A 154 3.43 -12.84 -9.63
CA GLY A 154 2.53 -12.57 -8.51
C GLY A 154 1.70 -13.77 -8.10
N THR A 155 1.40 -13.84 -6.81
CA THR A 155 0.27 -14.60 -6.29
C THR A 155 -1.03 -13.94 -6.78
N PRO A 156 -2.09 -14.70 -7.11
CA PRO A 156 -3.39 -14.12 -7.40
C PRO A 156 -3.85 -13.20 -6.26
N VAL A 157 -4.51 -12.09 -6.62
CA VAL A 157 -5.12 -11.19 -5.63
C VAL A 157 -6.18 -11.97 -4.85
N PRO A 158 -6.16 -11.95 -3.50
CA PRO A 158 -7.12 -12.69 -2.70
C PRO A 158 -8.54 -12.16 -2.88
N ASP A 159 -9.52 -13.02 -2.65
CA ASP A 159 -10.94 -12.63 -2.70
C ASP A 159 -11.24 -11.55 -1.65
N ILE A 160 -12.07 -10.59 -2.04
CA ILE A 160 -12.58 -9.54 -1.15
C ILE A 160 -13.81 -10.10 -0.44
N LEU A 161 -13.70 -10.43 0.84
CA LEU A 161 -14.81 -10.98 1.62
C LEU A 161 -15.53 -9.88 2.43
N LEU A 162 -16.85 -9.78 2.22
CA LEU A 162 -17.78 -8.99 3.01
C LEU A 162 -18.76 -9.91 3.74
N ASP A 163 -18.27 -10.50 4.83
CA ASP A 163 -19.05 -11.36 5.72
C ASP A 163 -18.49 -11.18 7.14
N ASP A 164 -19.08 -10.25 7.89
CA ASP A 164 -18.69 -9.96 9.27
C ASP A 164 -19.36 -10.98 10.20
N ARG A 165 -18.57 -11.92 10.73
CA ARG A 165 -19.03 -12.97 11.66
C ARG A 165 -18.68 -12.62 13.10
N VAL A 166 -19.53 -13.04 14.03
CA VAL A 166 -19.20 -12.99 15.46
C VAL A 166 -18.04 -13.96 15.71
N GLY A 167 -16.94 -13.46 16.28
CA GLY A 167 -15.81 -14.29 16.64
C GLY A 167 -16.24 -15.40 17.60
N SER A 168 -15.68 -16.60 17.47
CA SER A 168 -15.91 -17.66 18.45
C SER A 168 -15.38 -17.19 19.80
N VAL A 169 -16.29 -16.95 20.75
CA VAL A 169 -15.91 -16.89 22.16
C VAL A 169 -15.45 -18.30 22.50
N GLU A 170 -14.14 -18.49 22.63
CA GLU A 170 -13.58 -19.70 23.20
C GLU A 170 -14.26 -19.90 24.56
N ALA A 171 -15.12 -20.92 24.65
CA ALA A 171 -15.85 -21.20 25.86
C ALA A 171 -14.83 -21.46 26.97
N VAL A 172 -14.70 -20.52 27.90
CA VAL A 172 -13.90 -20.71 29.12
C VAL A 172 -14.43 -21.99 29.77
N PRO A 173 -13.63 -23.08 29.85
CA PRO A 173 -14.10 -24.29 30.49
C PRO A 173 -14.46 -23.96 31.94
N PRO A 174 -15.57 -24.49 32.48
CA PRO A 174 -15.92 -24.27 33.86
C PRO A 174 -14.74 -24.73 34.72
N THR A 175 -14.16 -23.80 35.47
CA THR A 175 -13.21 -24.12 36.52
C THR A 175 -13.98 -24.94 37.54
N ASP A 176 -13.82 -26.26 37.49
CA ASP A 176 -14.21 -27.15 38.58
C ASP A 176 -13.42 -26.70 39.82
N ALA A 177 -14.11 -26.00 40.71
CA ALA A 177 -13.63 -25.71 42.05
C ALA A 177 -13.68 -27.03 42.84
N ALA A 178 -12.48 -27.54 43.16
CA ALA A 178 -12.26 -28.63 44.10
C ALA A 178 -12.57 -28.22 45.55
#